data_AF-A0A170VJU1-F1
#
_entry.id   AF-A0A170VJU1-F1
#
_cell.length_a   1.000
_cell.length_b   1.000
_cell.length_c   1.000
_cell.angle_alpha   90.00
_cell.angle_beta   90.00
_cell.angle_gamma   90.00
#
_symmetry.space_group_name_H-M   'P 1'
#
loop_
_entity.id
_entity.type
_entity.pdbx_description
1 polymer ?
#
loop_
_entity_poly.entity_id
_entity_poly.type
_entity_poly.pdbx_seq_one_letter_code
_entity_poly.pdbx_strand_id
1 'polypeptide(L)'
;SNCQKLKKDWVLMLWEEGTNSPIYISRIIPGGVADRHGGLKRGDQLLSVNGVCVEGENHEKAVELLKQAQGSVKLVVRYTPKVLEEMEMRFDKQRAARRRQQY
;
A
#
# COMPACT_ATOMS: atom_id res chain seq x y z
N SER A 1 -27.16 -5.54 11.66
CA SER A 1 -27.04 -4.44 10.69
C SER A 1 -25.87 -3.55 11.06
N ASN A 2 -25.05 -3.21 10.07
CA ASN A 2 -23.95 -2.24 10.13
C ASN A 2 -22.59 -2.70 10.71
N CYS A 3 -22.05 -3.79 10.16
CA CYS A 3 -20.63 -4.15 10.27
C CYS A 3 -19.83 -3.51 9.12
N GLN A 4 -19.80 -2.17 9.06
CA GLN A 4 -18.92 -1.40 8.14
C GLN A 4 -17.85 -0.60 8.90
N LYS A 5 -17.84 -0.69 10.23
CA LYS A 5 -16.77 -0.17 11.07
C LYS A 5 -15.67 -1.23 11.13
N LEU A 6 -14.44 -0.83 10.80
CA LEU A 6 -13.21 -1.63 10.90
C LEU A 6 -12.92 -2.56 9.71
N LYS A 7 -12.93 -2.03 8.48
CA LYS A 7 -11.97 -2.54 7.47
C LYS A 7 -10.55 -2.06 7.83
N LYS A 8 -10.01 -2.73 8.85
CA LYS A 8 -8.66 -3.29 8.89
C LYS A 8 -7.48 -2.31 8.95
N ASP A 9 -6.96 -2.17 10.18
CA ASP A 9 -5.58 -1.86 10.56
C ASP A 9 -4.54 -2.83 9.94
N TRP A 10 -4.49 -2.91 8.63
CA TRP A 10 -3.45 -3.64 7.92
C TRP A 10 -2.78 -2.63 7.00
N VAL A 11 -1.47 -2.47 7.17
CA VAL A 11 -0.68 -1.61 6.32
C VAL A 11 -0.80 -2.06 4.88
N LEU A 12 -0.74 -1.07 3.98
CA LEU A 12 -1.03 -1.14 2.54
C LEU A 12 -2.50 -0.90 2.22
N MET A 13 -2.91 0.37 2.21
CA MET A 13 -4.00 0.80 1.32
C MET A 13 -3.47 0.67 -0.11
N LEU A 14 -3.59 -0.54 -0.64
CA LEU A 14 -3.41 -0.81 -2.04
C LEU A 14 -4.72 -0.46 -2.73
N TRP A 15 -4.64 0.50 -3.64
CA TRP A 15 -5.79 0.98 -4.36
C TRP A 15 -6.03 0.01 -5.53
N GLU A 16 -7.09 -0.78 -5.42
CA GLU A 16 -7.45 -1.79 -6.41
C GLU A 16 -8.38 -1.14 -7.45
N GLU A 17 -7.86 -0.84 -8.64
CA GLU A 17 -8.68 -0.46 -9.81
C GLU A 17 -8.72 -1.55 -10.90
N GLY A 18 -8.53 -2.80 -10.47
CA GLY A 18 -8.58 -3.98 -11.33
C GLY A 18 -7.51 -4.99 -10.93
N THR A 19 -7.74 -6.26 -11.28
CA THR A 19 -6.89 -7.44 -10.99
C THR A 19 -5.44 -7.31 -11.48
N ASN A 20 -5.11 -6.28 -12.27
CA ASN A 20 -3.79 -6.06 -12.85
C ASN A 20 -3.18 -4.69 -12.49
N SER A 21 -3.60 -4.09 -11.37
CA SER A 21 -3.17 -2.73 -10.99
C SER A 21 -1.78 -2.73 -10.34
N PRO A 22 -0.92 -1.74 -10.65
CA PRO A 22 0.37 -1.60 -9.99
C PRO A 22 0.22 -1.36 -8.48
N ILE A 23 1.10 -2.00 -7.71
CA ILE A 23 1.06 -2.04 -6.25
C ILE A 23 1.97 -0.91 -5.72
N TYR A 24 1.42 -0.01 -4.90
CA TYR A 24 2.16 1.11 -4.32
C TYR A 24 2.15 1.11 -2.80
N ILE A 25 3.25 1.58 -2.20
CA ILE A 25 3.41 1.75 -0.76
C ILE A 25 2.71 3.03 -0.33
N SER A 26 1.51 2.90 0.24
CA SER A 26 0.75 4.05 0.75
C SER A 26 1.06 4.40 2.21
N ARG A 27 1.48 3.40 3.01
CA ARG A 27 1.73 3.57 4.44
C ARG A 27 2.84 2.63 4.91
N ILE A 28 3.70 3.16 5.78
CA ILE A 28 4.72 2.41 6.50
C ILE A 28 4.30 2.36 7.97
N ILE A 29 4.39 1.19 8.61
CA ILE A 29 4.08 1.04 10.04
C ILE A 29 5.24 1.66 10.84
N PRO A 30 4.98 2.69 11.67
CA PRO A 30 6.02 3.25 12.53
C PRO A 30 6.53 2.18 13.51
N GLY A 31 7.85 2.05 13.62
CA GLY A 31 8.51 1.03 14.45
C GLY A 31 8.52 -0.38 13.85
N GLY A 32 7.94 -0.59 12.67
CA GLY A 32 8.00 -1.85 11.91
C GLY A 32 9.33 -2.05 11.19
N VAL A 33 9.55 -3.24 10.63
CA VAL A 33 10.80 -3.60 9.92
C VAL A 33 11.09 -2.64 8.75
N ALA A 34 10.05 -2.29 7.99
CA ALA A 34 10.17 -1.35 6.87
C ALA A 34 10.59 0.07 7.30
N ASP A 35 10.10 0.52 8.45
CA ASP A 35 10.40 1.84 9.02
C ASP A 35 11.83 1.88 9.59
N ARG A 36 12.23 0.86 10.35
CA ARG A 36 13.58 0.73 10.91
C ARG A 36 14.66 0.60 9.85
N HIS A 37 14.34 -0.05 8.73
CA HIS A 37 15.27 -0.17 7.60
C HIS A 37 15.43 1.16 6.85
N GLY A 38 14.44 2.07 6.90
CA GLY A 38 14.48 3.40 6.28
C GLY A 38 14.56 3.44 4.75
N GLY A 39 14.67 2.29 4.09
CA GLY A 39 14.80 2.18 2.64
C GLY A 39 13.48 2.26 1.86
N LEU A 40 12.34 2.07 2.53
CA LEU A 40 11.02 2.16 1.92
C LEU A 40 10.43 3.55 2.16
N LYS A 41 9.82 4.12 1.13
CA LYS A 41 9.11 5.40 1.19
C LYS A 41 7.69 5.26 0.69
N ARG A 42 6.83 6.20 1.09
CA ARG A 42 5.48 6.28 0.52
C ARG A 42 5.59 6.67 -0.95
N GLY A 43 4.71 6.10 -1.78
CA GLY A 43 4.72 6.27 -3.23
C GLY A 43 5.69 5.36 -3.98
N ASP A 44 6.44 4.52 -3.27
CA ASP A 44 7.23 3.47 -3.89
C ASP A 44 6.30 2.45 -4.57
N GLN A 45 6.61 2.10 -5.81
CA GLN A 45 5.93 0.99 -6.49
C GLN A 45 6.63 -0.32 -6.16
N LEU A 46 5.89 -1.32 -5.73
CA LEU A 46 6.39 -2.67 -5.50
C LEU A 46 6.52 -3.41 -6.83
N LEU A 47 7.73 -3.86 -7.13
CA LEU A 47 8.04 -4.64 -8.33
C LEU A 47 8.16 -6.13 -8.02
N SER A 48 8.80 -6.49 -6.91
CA SER A 48 8.92 -7.89 -6.48
C SER A 48 9.04 -8.08 -4.97
N VAL A 49 8.63 -9.26 -4.50
CA VAL A 49 8.72 -9.70 -3.10
C VAL A 49 9.47 -11.02 -3.05
N ASN A 50 10.57 -11.08 -2.29
CA ASN A 50 11.43 -12.25 -2.17
C ASN A 50 11.89 -12.85 -3.51
N GLY A 51 12.08 -11.99 -4.52
CA GLY A 51 12.47 -12.40 -5.88
C GLY A 51 11.31 -12.81 -6.79
N VAL A 52 10.07 -12.81 -6.30
CA VAL A 52 8.86 -13.05 -7.09
C VAL A 52 8.33 -11.71 -7.60
N CYS A 53 8.29 -11.53 -8.92
CA CYS A 53 7.69 -10.34 -9.53
C CYS A 53 6.19 -10.27 -9.21
N VAL A 54 5.76 -9.10 -8.76
CA VAL A 54 4.34 -8.79 -8.47
C VAL A 54 3.83 -7.62 -9.31
N GLU A 55 4.64 -7.16 -10.27
CA GLU A 55 4.24 -6.13 -11.22
C GLU A 55 3.16 -6.69 -12.17
N GLY A 56 1.96 -6.12 -12.10
CA GLY A 56 0.80 -6.61 -12.87
C GLY A 56 0.13 -7.85 -12.29
N GLU A 57 0.52 -8.29 -11.10
CA GLU A 57 -0.14 -9.40 -10.39
C GLU A 57 -1.27 -8.91 -9.48
N ASN A 58 -2.16 -9.82 -9.08
CA ASN A 58 -3.19 -9.53 -8.10
C ASN A 58 -2.58 -9.02 -6.78
N HIS A 59 -3.19 -7.98 -6.20
CA HIS A 59 -2.83 -7.46 -4.88
C HIS A 59 -2.72 -8.57 -3.82
N GLU A 60 -3.66 -9.52 -3.84
CA GLU A 60 -3.70 -10.66 -2.93
C GLU A 60 -2.40 -11.48 -2.97
N LYS A 61 -1.78 -11.62 -4.15
CA LYS A 61 -0.54 -12.39 -4.31
C LYS A 61 0.62 -11.74 -3.58
N ALA A 62 0.76 -10.42 -3.71
CA ALA A 62 1.79 -9.69 -2.97
C ALA A 62 1.56 -9.78 -1.45
N VAL A 63 0.31 -9.70 -0.99
CA VAL A 63 -0.02 -9.86 0.45
C VAL A 63 0.31 -11.26 0.94
N GLU A 64 0.00 -12.28 0.15
CA GLU A 64 0.33 -13.67 0.47
C GLU A 64 1.85 -13.85 0.61
N LEU A 65 2.64 -13.35 -0.35
CA LEU A 65 4.10 -13.42 -0.31
C LEU A 65 4.68 -12.70 0.91
N LEU A 66 4.14 -11.52 1.25
CA LEU A 66 4.54 -10.78 2.45
C LEU A 66 4.18 -11.51 3.74
N LYS A 67 3.04 -12.20 3.79
CA LYS A 67 2.61 -13.01 4.95
C LYS A 67 3.42 -14.29 5.10
N GLN A 68 3.80 -14.91 3.99
CA GLN A 68 4.65 -16.12 3.99
C GLN A 68 6.09 -15.80 4.36
N ALA A 69 6.54 -14.57 4.12
CA ALA A 69 7.88 -14.14 4.49
C ALA A 69 8.04 -14.11 6.02
N GLN A 70 8.91 -14.96 6.54
CA GLN A 70 9.29 -14.99 7.96
C GLN A 70 10.75 -14.55 8.11
N GLY A 71 11.00 -13.62 9.04
CA GLY A 71 12.34 -13.12 9.35
C GLY A 71 12.81 -11.99 8.44
N SER A 72 13.17 -12.31 7.19
CA SER A 72 13.72 -11.34 6.23
C SER A 72 12.88 -11.26 4.96
N VAL A 73 12.49 -10.05 4.57
CA VAL A 73 11.73 -9.79 3.35
C VAL A 73 12.58 -8.95 2.42
N LYS A 74 12.84 -9.44 1.20
CA LYS A 74 13.53 -8.68 0.16
C LYS A 74 12.50 -8.05 -0.76
N LEU A 75 12.42 -6.73 -0.74
CA LEU A 75 11.51 -5.98 -1.63
C LEU A 75 12.32 -5.28 -2.71
N VAL A 76 11.86 -5.36 -3.95
CA VAL A 76 12.34 -4.49 -5.02
C VAL A 76 11.27 -3.46 -5.28
N VAL A 77 11.66 -2.18 -5.14
CA VAL A 77 10.75 -1.06 -5.30
C VAL A 77 11.30 -0.03 -6.28
N ARG A 78 10.39 0.71 -6.91
CA ARG A 78 10.69 1.85 -7.77
C ARG A 78 10.16 3.13 -7.13
N TYR A 79 11.07 4.03 -6.79
CA TYR A 79 10.71 5.34 -6.26
C TYR A 79 10.00 6.17 -7.31
N THR A 80 8.72 6.48 -7.06
CA THR A 80 7.86 7.21 -8.01
C THR A 80 7.20 8.40 -7.29
N PRO A 81 7.91 9.53 -7.12
CA PRO A 81 7.42 10.65 -6.31
C PRO A 81 6.14 11.29 -6.86
N LYS A 82 5.98 11.31 -8.19
CA LYS A 82 4.78 11.87 -8.84
C LYS A 82 3.50 11.14 -8.40
N VAL A 83 3.58 9.82 -8.30
CA VAL A 83 2.44 8.99 -7.90
C VAL A 83 2.05 9.24 -6.44
N LEU A 84 3.02 9.50 -5.55
CA LEU A 84 2.72 9.87 -4.17
C LEU A 84 1.83 11.12 -4.10
N GLU A 85 2.23 12.16 -4.84
CA GLU A 85 1.54 13.45 -4.86
C GLU A 85 0.11 13.31 -5.41
N GLU A 86 -0.04 12.55 -6.51
CA GLU A 86 -1.34 12.23 -7.11
C GLU A 86 -2.24 11.41 -6.17
N MET A 87 -1.66 10.42 -5.50
CA MET A 87 -2.37 9.59 -4.52
C MET A 87 -2.83 10.42 -3.32
N GLU A 88 -1.95 11.23 -2.74
CA GLU A 88 -2.26 12.08 -1.59
C GLU A 88 -3.36 13.08 -1.92
N MET A 89 -3.29 13.75 -3.08
CA MET A 89 -4.37 14.62 -3.55
C MET A 89 -5.71 13.90 -3.68
N ARG A 90 -5.72 12.66 -4.20
CA ARG A 90 -6.94 11.87 -4.34
C ARG A 90 -7.52 11.48 -2.97
N PHE A 91 -6.68 11.07 -2.03
CA PHE A 91 -7.10 10.74 -0.67
C PHE A 91 -7.60 11.98 0.08
N ASP A 92 -6.95 13.13 -0.06
CA ASP A 92 -7.38 14.39 0.57
C ASP A 92 -8.71 14.88 0.00
N LYS A 93 -8.92 14.79 -1.32
CA LYS A 93 -10.20 15.10 -1.94
C LYS A 93 -11.32 14.20 -1.41
N GLN A 94 -11.07 12.90 -1.25
CA GLN A 94 -12.03 11.95 -0.66
C GLN A 94 -12.31 12.25 0.82
N ARG A 95 -11.28 12.57 1.60
CA ARG A 95 -11.43 12.93 3.03
C ARG A 95 -12.20 14.25 3.20
N ALA A 96 -11.90 15.25 2.39
CA ALA A 96 -12.59 16.53 2.39
C ALA A 96 -14.07 16.37 1.99
N ALA A 97 -14.37 15.54 0.98
CA ALA A 97 -15.74 15.25 0.57
C ALA A 97 -16.55 14.56 1.69
N ARG A 98 -15.97 13.58 2.38
CA ARG A 98 -16.64 12.91 3.52
C ARG A 98 -16.87 13.83 4.71
N ARG A 99 -15.95 14.77 4.96
CA ARG A 99 -16.05 15.73 6.07
C ARG A 99 -17.14 16.80 5.81
N ARG A 100 -17.52 17.03 4.54
CA ARG A 100 -18.63 17.93 4.15
C ARG A 100 -20.02 17.31 4.22
N GLN A 101 -20.14 15.98 4.24
CA GLN A 101 -21.44 15.29 4.41
C GLN A 101 -21.87 15.14 5.88
N GLN A 102 -21.13 15.74 6.81
CA GLN A 102 -21.39 15.72 8.24
C GLN A 102 -21.95 17.04 8.79
N TYR A 103 -22.29 17.97 7.90
CA TYR A 103 -23.02 19.19 8.18
C TYR A 103 -24.35 19.19 7.44
#